data_AF-A0A7C9NSE2-F1
#
_entry.id   AF-A0A7C9NSE2-F1
#
_cell.length_a   1.000
_cell.length_b   1.000
_cell.length_c   1.000
_cell.angle_alpha   90.00
_cell.angle_beta   90.00
_cell.angle_gamma   90.00
#
_symmetry.space_group_name_H-M   'P 1'
#
loop_
_entity.id
_entity.type
_entity.pdbx_description
1 polymer ?
#
loop_
_entity_poly.entity_id
_entity_poly.type
_entity_poly.pdbx_seq_one_letter_code
_entity_poly.pdbx_strand_id
1 'polypeptide(L)'
;MRTDDFDYELPPELIAQTPAAVRDRCRLLKMDRQSGQIEDRLFCDISNYLRPGDLLVANETRVLPARLLGAKRGTGGAAEVFLLRECGGPEPRTNRVAFWEALVRPGKRLKPGTGAVVDFFDEAGDVAMSAEVIDWAEGGNRGERKVRLSTPLPSLDEALHAVGKTPLPPYIRDYAGDEELYQTVYSQRESSAAAPTAGLHFTPELIERLKDSGVGWACVELEVGLDTFRTVDEDDPEQHVIHTEYYTVPPATVEAVKRTKEAGGRVVAVGTTSVRSLESAWDPKTDGGQGGLRARQREATSLYILPGYDFHVVDGLVTNFHVPRSTLMMLVSAFSSRENLLAAYEHAIQERYRLLSFGDAMLIL
;
A
#
# COMPACT_ATOMS: atom_id res chain seq x y z
N MET A 1 -22.63 -8.52 -10.70
CA MET A 1 -21.92 -7.41 -10.04
C MET A 1 -21.40 -6.50 -11.14
N ARG A 2 -21.54 -5.19 -11.00
CA ARG A 2 -20.99 -4.16 -11.90
C ARG A 2 -20.05 -3.25 -11.13
N THR A 3 -19.11 -2.61 -11.79
CA THR A 3 -18.18 -1.67 -11.14
C THR A 3 -18.91 -0.49 -10.49
N ASP A 4 -19.98 0.01 -11.11
CA ASP A 4 -20.83 1.07 -10.56
C ASP A 4 -21.60 0.64 -9.29
N ASP A 5 -21.70 -0.66 -8.99
CA ASP A 5 -22.25 -1.12 -7.71
C ASP A 5 -21.37 -0.69 -6.52
N PHE A 6 -20.11 -0.30 -6.77
CA PHE A 6 -19.16 0.19 -5.77
C PHE A 6 -18.90 1.69 -5.92
N ASP A 7 -19.81 2.41 -6.56
CA ASP A 7 -19.73 3.86 -6.62
C ASP A 7 -20.38 4.50 -5.39
N TYR A 8 -19.82 5.61 -4.93
CA TYR A 8 -20.40 6.44 -3.89
C TYR A 8 -19.89 7.88 -4.05
N GLU A 9 -20.63 8.84 -3.53
CA GLU A 9 -20.20 10.24 -3.57
C GLU A 9 -19.03 10.45 -2.60
N LEU A 10 -17.87 10.86 -3.12
CA LEU A 10 -16.69 11.19 -2.32
C LEU A 10 -16.48 12.72 -2.32
N PRO A 11 -16.97 13.45 -1.31
CA PRO A 11 -16.79 14.89 -1.24
C PRO A 11 -15.29 15.27 -1.14
N PRO A 12 -14.78 16.13 -2.04
CA PRO A 12 -13.36 16.48 -2.05
C PRO A 12 -12.83 17.04 -0.73
N GLU A 13 -13.67 17.73 0.03
CA GLU A 13 -13.32 18.31 1.33
C GLU A 13 -13.18 17.29 2.46
N LEU A 14 -13.65 16.05 2.28
CA LEU A 14 -13.45 14.96 3.24
C LEU A 14 -12.16 14.17 2.95
N ILE A 15 -11.52 14.37 1.80
CA ILE A 15 -10.24 13.72 1.48
C ILE A 15 -9.12 14.36 2.30
N ALA A 16 -8.56 13.59 3.24
CA ALA A 16 -7.51 14.08 4.12
C ALA A 16 -6.23 14.44 3.35
N GLN A 17 -5.83 15.70 3.41
CA GLN A 17 -4.57 16.20 2.82
C GLN A 17 -3.38 16.12 3.77
N THR A 18 -3.63 15.99 5.07
CA THR A 18 -2.60 15.87 6.11
C THR A 18 -3.01 14.77 7.09
N PRO A 19 -2.09 14.02 7.71
CA PRO A 19 -2.41 13.05 8.76
C PRO A 19 -3.00 13.71 10.00
N ALA A 20 -3.53 12.91 10.94
CA ALA A 20 -3.89 13.40 12.26
C ALA A 20 -2.63 13.82 13.03
N ALA A 21 -2.72 14.88 13.86
CA ALA A 21 -1.58 15.37 14.64
C ALA A 21 -1.04 14.32 15.63
N VAL A 22 -1.93 13.46 16.14
CA VAL A 22 -1.60 12.28 16.91
C VAL A 22 -2.24 11.09 16.22
N ARG A 23 -1.42 10.12 15.79
CA ARG A 23 -1.83 9.01 14.91
C ARG A 23 -3.05 8.24 15.42
N ASP A 24 -3.06 7.89 16.70
CA ASP A 24 -4.12 7.10 17.33
C ASP A 24 -5.33 7.91 17.83
N ARG A 25 -5.36 9.22 17.56
CA ARG A 25 -6.49 10.11 17.88
C ARG A 25 -7.38 10.41 16.67
N CYS A 26 -7.14 9.77 15.53
CA CYS A 26 -8.11 9.74 14.44
C CYS A 26 -9.37 8.97 14.85
N ARG A 27 -10.46 9.15 14.10
CA ARG A 27 -11.70 8.40 14.35
C ARG A 27 -11.54 6.96 13.88
N LEU A 28 -12.30 6.09 14.50
CA LEU A 28 -12.43 4.68 14.14
C LEU A 28 -13.92 4.36 13.98
N LEU A 29 -14.32 3.97 12.78
CA LEU A 29 -15.63 3.38 12.55
C LEU A 29 -15.53 1.87 12.75
N LYS A 30 -16.00 1.36 13.88
CA LYS A 30 -16.10 -0.09 14.08
C LYS A 30 -17.37 -0.58 13.40
N MET A 31 -17.29 -1.66 12.63
CA MET A 31 -18.40 -2.32 11.96
C MET A 31 -18.42 -3.81 12.31
N ASP A 32 -19.58 -4.34 12.64
CA ASP A 32 -19.82 -5.78 12.69
C ASP A 32 -20.01 -6.32 11.27
N ARG A 33 -19.18 -7.29 10.89
CA ARG A 33 -19.10 -7.83 9.52
C ARG A 33 -20.43 -8.39 9.01
N GLN A 34 -21.22 -9.03 9.88
CA GLN A 34 -22.43 -9.75 9.49
C GLN A 34 -23.66 -8.84 9.53
N SER A 35 -23.86 -8.13 10.63
CA SER A 35 -25.05 -7.31 10.86
C SER A 35 -24.97 -5.91 10.27
N GLY A 36 -23.76 -5.42 9.94
CA GLY A 36 -23.54 -4.05 9.51
C GLY A 36 -23.69 -3.01 10.63
N GLN A 37 -23.82 -3.43 11.90
CA GLN A 37 -23.89 -2.49 13.01
C GLN A 37 -22.58 -1.71 13.15
N ILE A 38 -22.70 -0.38 13.22
CA ILE A 38 -21.57 0.54 13.30
C ILE A 38 -21.49 1.25 14.65
N GLU A 39 -20.27 1.58 15.07
CA GLU A 39 -19.97 2.33 16.29
C GLU A 39 -18.86 3.36 16.01
N ASP A 40 -19.12 4.63 16.30
CA ASP A 40 -18.12 5.70 16.27
C ASP A 40 -17.20 5.65 17.49
N ARG A 41 -15.89 5.57 17.27
CA ARG A 41 -14.85 5.50 18.30
C ARG A 41 -13.63 6.34 17.92
N LEU A 42 -12.64 6.38 18.82
CA LEU A 42 -11.29 6.81 18.50
C LEU A 42 -10.41 5.60 18.21
N PHE A 43 -9.38 5.77 17.38
CA PHE A 43 -8.48 4.67 17.02
C PHE A 43 -7.77 4.05 18.23
N CYS A 44 -7.41 4.87 19.23
CA CYS A 44 -6.84 4.38 20.48
C CYS A 44 -7.74 3.41 21.25
N ASP A 45 -9.05 3.36 20.95
CA ASP A 45 -10.01 2.46 21.58
C ASP A 45 -10.03 1.07 20.92
N ILE A 46 -9.23 0.83 19.87
CA ILE A 46 -9.15 -0.47 19.17
C ILE A 46 -8.85 -1.63 20.13
N SER A 47 -8.09 -1.39 21.20
CA SER A 47 -7.78 -2.39 22.22
C SER A 47 -9.03 -2.96 22.91
N ASN A 48 -10.15 -2.23 22.93
CA ASN A 48 -11.40 -2.70 23.53
C ASN A 48 -12.11 -3.76 22.68
N TYR A 49 -11.72 -3.90 21.41
CA TYR A 49 -12.32 -4.82 20.45
C TYR A 49 -11.44 -6.04 20.15
N LEU A 50 -10.22 -6.06 20.67
CA LEU A 50 -9.27 -7.16 20.58
C LEU A 50 -9.21 -7.89 21.93
N ARG A 51 -8.97 -9.20 21.88
CA ARG A 51 -8.96 -10.08 23.06
C ARG A 51 -7.58 -10.70 23.21
N PRO A 52 -7.18 -11.07 24.44
CA PRO A 52 -5.98 -11.88 24.64
C PRO A 52 -6.03 -13.14 23.76
N GLY A 53 -4.95 -13.41 23.02
CA GLY A 53 -4.86 -14.50 22.06
C GLY A 53 -5.21 -14.13 20.62
N ASP A 54 -5.76 -12.94 20.34
CA ASP A 54 -5.85 -12.44 18.97
C ASP A 54 -4.46 -12.07 18.41
N LEU A 55 -4.33 -12.04 17.09
CA LEU A 55 -3.10 -11.69 16.38
C LEU A 55 -3.38 -10.55 15.40
N LEU A 56 -2.64 -9.45 15.53
CA LEU A 56 -2.55 -8.42 14.49
C LEU A 56 -1.43 -8.78 13.50
N VAL A 57 -1.74 -8.72 12.20
CA VAL A 57 -0.76 -8.94 11.13
C VAL A 57 -0.66 -7.69 10.26
N ALA A 58 0.51 -7.06 10.25
CA ALA A 58 0.72 -5.78 9.58
C ALA A 58 1.76 -5.85 8.45
N ASN A 59 1.59 -5.04 7.40
CA ASN A 59 2.60 -4.88 6.35
C ASN A 59 3.69 -3.92 6.84
N GLU A 60 4.94 -4.39 6.93
CA GLU A 60 6.08 -3.62 7.45
C GLU A 60 6.97 -3.01 6.36
N THR A 61 6.51 -3.00 5.11
CA THR A 61 7.20 -2.29 4.04
C THR A 61 7.25 -0.79 4.28
N ARG A 62 8.39 -0.20 3.93
CA ARG A 62 8.65 1.24 4.00
C ARG A 62 8.60 1.84 2.60
N VAL A 63 8.07 3.05 2.50
CA VAL A 63 8.00 3.76 1.21
C VAL A 63 9.40 4.24 0.81
N LEU A 64 9.82 3.86 -0.38
CA LEU A 64 11.05 4.36 -1.01
C LEU A 64 10.82 5.80 -1.50
N PRO A 65 11.78 6.74 -1.37
CA PRO A 65 11.70 8.09 -1.95
C PRO A 65 11.84 8.06 -3.49
N ALA A 66 10.88 7.42 -4.14
CA ALA A 66 10.89 7.02 -5.54
C ALA A 66 10.45 8.12 -6.51
N ARG A 67 9.98 9.27 -6.00
CA ARG A 67 9.53 10.40 -6.83
C ARG A 67 10.69 11.37 -7.05
N LEU A 68 11.26 11.35 -8.25
CA LEU A 68 12.42 12.16 -8.62
C LEU A 68 11.99 13.34 -9.49
N LEU A 69 12.34 14.56 -9.08
CA LEU A 69 12.07 15.79 -9.81
C LEU A 69 13.39 16.35 -10.33
N GLY A 70 13.49 16.54 -11.64
CA GLY A 70 14.74 16.90 -12.29
C GLY A 70 14.54 17.71 -13.56
N ALA A 71 15.60 17.84 -14.33
CA ALA A 71 15.61 18.54 -15.60
C ALA A 71 16.14 17.65 -16.71
N LYS A 72 15.52 17.70 -17.89
CA LYS A 72 16.05 17.02 -19.08
C LYS A 72 17.39 17.63 -19.46
N ARG A 73 18.42 16.79 -19.52
CA ARG A 73 19.78 17.18 -19.92
C ARG A 73 19.76 17.87 -21.29
N GLY A 74 20.51 18.96 -21.42
CA GLY A 74 20.60 19.77 -22.63
C GLY A 74 19.50 20.81 -22.78
N THR A 75 18.22 20.47 -22.54
CA THR A 75 17.11 21.44 -22.69
C THR A 75 16.73 22.16 -21.39
N GLY A 76 17.10 21.63 -20.23
CA GLY A 76 16.75 22.18 -18.91
C GLY A 76 15.25 22.12 -18.59
N GLY A 77 14.46 21.39 -19.39
CA GLY A 77 13.01 21.33 -19.22
C GLY A 77 12.65 20.43 -18.04
N ALA A 78 11.75 20.88 -17.17
CA ALA A 78 11.29 20.12 -16.02
C ALA A 78 10.80 18.72 -16.41
N ALA A 79 11.25 17.72 -15.65
CA ALA A 79 10.90 16.33 -15.81
C ALA A 79 10.71 15.66 -14.45
N GLU A 80 9.79 14.71 -14.39
CA GLU A 80 9.52 13.86 -13.25
C GLU A 80 9.74 12.41 -13.67
N VAL A 81 10.47 11.66 -12.86
CA VAL A 81 10.68 10.22 -12.99
C VAL A 81 10.22 9.59 -11.68
N PHE A 82 9.20 8.76 -11.76
CA PHE A 82 8.66 8.04 -10.61
C PHE A 82 9.06 6.58 -10.73
N LEU A 83 9.90 6.08 -9.83
CA LEU A 83 10.36 4.69 -9.84
C LEU A 83 9.24 3.75 -9.35
N LEU A 84 8.95 2.70 -10.10
CA LEU A 84 7.91 1.72 -9.77
C LEU A 84 8.52 0.44 -9.20
N ARG A 85 9.34 -0.24 -9.99
CA ARG A 85 9.98 -1.50 -9.60
C ARG A 85 11.35 -1.63 -10.24
N GLU A 86 12.28 -2.18 -9.50
CA GLU A 86 13.58 -2.55 -10.05
C GLU A 86 13.41 -3.72 -11.02
N CYS A 87 14.12 -3.69 -12.14
CA CYS A 87 14.08 -4.71 -13.17
C CYS A 87 15.49 -5.07 -13.66
N GLY A 88 15.61 -6.16 -14.41
CA GLY A 88 16.87 -6.54 -15.04
C GLY A 88 17.24 -5.59 -16.18
N GLY A 89 18.53 -5.44 -16.47
CA GLY A 89 19.01 -4.57 -17.55
C GLY A 89 20.15 -5.18 -18.38
N PRO A 90 20.62 -4.44 -19.40
CA PRO A 90 21.72 -4.85 -20.28
C PRO A 90 23.07 -5.01 -19.55
N GLU A 91 23.23 -4.45 -18.36
CA GLU A 91 24.40 -4.67 -17.50
C GLU A 91 23.97 -5.06 -16.07
N PRO A 92 24.86 -5.70 -15.29
CA PRO A 92 24.55 -6.05 -13.91
C PRO A 92 24.31 -4.82 -13.03
N ARG A 93 23.41 -4.97 -12.04
CA ARG A 93 23.28 -4.00 -10.94
C ARG A 93 24.64 -3.82 -10.26
N THR A 94 24.99 -2.57 -10.00
CA THR A 94 26.08 -2.19 -9.10
C THR A 94 25.56 -1.23 -8.03
N ASN A 95 26.37 -0.88 -7.05
CA ASN A 95 25.98 0.15 -6.08
C ASN A 95 25.67 1.51 -6.74
N ARG A 96 26.10 1.77 -7.98
CA ARG A 96 25.94 3.06 -8.65
C ARG A 96 25.06 3.00 -9.90
N VAL A 97 24.60 1.82 -10.29
CA VAL A 97 23.83 1.60 -11.53
C VAL A 97 22.77 0.53 -11.30
N ALA A 98 21.52 0.84 -11.65
CA ALA A 98 20.39 -0.08 -11.60
C ALA A 98 19.38 0.26 -12.68
N PHE A 99 18.49 -0.68 -12.98
CA PHE A 99 17.43 -0.53 -13.97
C PHE A 99 16.08 -0.60 -13.31
N TRP A 100 15.21 0.30 -13.72
CA TRP A 100 13.90 0.46 -13.11
C TRP A 100 12.85 0.62 -14.18
N GLU A 101 11.67 0.10 -13.91
CA GLU A 101 10.48 0.61 -14.55
C GLU A 101 10.01 1.85 -13.82
N ALA A 102 9.65 2.88 -14.58
CA ALA A 102 9.30 4.19 -14.06
C ALA A 102 8.23 4.88 -14.90
N LEU A 103 7.37 5.67 -14.26
CA LEU A 103 6.52 6.64 -14.96
C LEU A 103 7.34 7.89 -15.22
N VAL A 104 7.33 8.37 -16.47
CA VAL A 104 8.06 9.58 -16.85
C VAL A 104 7.12 10.69 -17.32
N ARG A 105 7.36 11.91 -16.85
CA ARG A 105 6.60 13.11 -17.27
C ARG A 105 7.58 14.24 -17.62
N PRO A 106 7.41 14.95 -18.75
CA PRO A 106 6.42 14.74 -19.80
C PRO A 106 6.81 13.58 -20.75
N GLY A 107 6.05 12.48 -20.73
CA GLY A 107 6.39 11.26 -21.48
C GLY A 107 6.46 11.41 -23.01
N LYS A 108 5.87 12.47 -23.58
CA LYS A 108 6.03 12.80 -25.01
C LYS A 108 7.46 13.23 -25.38
N ARG A 109 8.22 13.81 -24.43
CA ARG A 109 9.58 14.35 -24.64
C ARG A 109 10.69 13.43 -24.13
N LEU A 110 10.33 12.38 -23.40
CA LEU A 110 11.21 11.38 -22.80
C LEU A 110 10.94 10.03 -23.48
N LYS A 111 11.57 9.84 -24.65
CA LYS A 111 11.39 8.66 -25.50
C LYS A 111 12.66 7.80 -25.54
N PRO A 112 12.53 6.47 -25.53
CA PRO A 112 13.65 5.57 -25.79
C PRO A 112 14.37 5.89 -27.10
N GLY A 113 15.68 5.60 -27.16
CA GLY A 113 16.51 5.80 -28.35
C GLY A 113 16.85 7.25 -28.71
N THR A 114 16.40 8.23 -27.91
CA THR A 114 16.71 9.66 -28.11
C THR A 114 17.85 10.19 -27.25
N GLY A 115 18.49 9.33 -26.44
CA GLY A 115 19.45 9.75 -25.41
C GLY A 115 18.80 10.64 -24.35
N ALA A 116 17.51 10.42 -24.06
CA ALA A 116 16.77 11.22 -23.09
C ALA A 116 17.25 10.91 -21.68
N VAL A 117 18.08 11.81 -21.14
CA VAL A 117 18.57 11.77 -19.77
C VAL A 117 17.91 12.88 -18.95
N VAL A 118 17.45 12.53 -17.75
CA VAL A 118 16.97 13.47 -16.73
C VAL A 118 18.00 13.51 -15.62
N ASP A 119 18.47 14.72 -15.29
CA ASP A 119 19.39 14.96 -14.18
C ASP A 119 18.60 15.42 -12.95
N PHE A 120 18.94 14.84 -11.80
CA PHE A 120 18.39 15.17 -10.49
C PHE A 120 19.49 15.81 -9.65
N PHE A 121 19.14 16.89 -8.97
CA PHE A 121 20.08 17.77 -8.30
C PHE A 121 19.89 17.68 -6.80
N ASP A 122 21.00 17.66 -6.05
CA ASP A 122 20.96 17.76 -4.60
C ASP A 122 20.72 19.22 -4.14
N GLU A 123 20.74 19.44 -2.82
CA GLU A 123 20.56 20.78 -2.23
C GLU A 123 21.66 21.78 -2.63
N ALA A 124 22.86 21.31 -3.00
CA ALA A 124 23.95 22.17 -3.48
C ALA A 124 23.78 22.55 -4.96
N GLY A 125 22.85 21.89 -5.68
CA GLY A 125 22.62 22.08 -7.11
C GLY A 125 23.54 21.23 -7.99
N ASP A 126 24.26 20.26 -7.41
CA ASP A 126 25.09 19.32 -8.14
C ASP A 126 24.26 18.11 -8.59
N VAL A 127 24.63 17.50 -9.72
CA VAL A 127 23.94 16.30 -10.23
C VAL A 127 24.27 15.11 -9.33
N ALA A 128 23.35 14.75 -8.46
CA ALA A 128 23.48 13.59 -7.57
C ALA A 128 22.98 12.28 -8.20
N MET A 129 22.12 12.34 -9.21
CA MET A 129 21.65 11.17 -9.96
C MET A 129 21.19 11.54 -11.37
N SER A 130 21.28 10.60 -12.30
CA SER A 130 20.66 10.69 -13.63
C SER A 130 19.82 9.46 -13.96
N ALA A 131 18.69 9.67 -14.63
CA ALA A 131 17.88 8.61 -15.23
C ALA A 131 17.90 8.73 -16.76
N GLU A 132 18.43 7.72 -17.44
CA GLU A 132 18.35 7.60 -18.90
C GLU A 132 17.16 6.73 -19.29
N VAL A 133 16.30 7.22 -20.18
CA VAL A 133 15.20 6.42 -20.75
C VAL A 133 15.75 5.50 -21.83
N ILE A 134 15.85 4.22 -21.52
CA ILE A 134 16.46 3.22 -22.39
C ILE A 134 15.43 2.43 -23.20
N ASP A 135 14.22 2.19 -22.67
CA ASP A 135 13.18 1.42 -23.36
C ASP A 135 11.76 1.72 -22.85
N TRP A 136 10.77 1.10 -23.47
CA TRP A 136 9.40 0.98 -22.96
C TRP A 136 9.34 -0.13 -21.91
N ALA A 137 8.48 0.02 -20.88
CA ALA A 137 8.23 -1.06 -19.93
C ALA A 137 7.42 -2.19 -20.60
N GLU A 138 7.71 -3.45 -20.26
CA GLU A 138 7.00 -4.61 -20.81
C GLU A 138 5.57 -4.69 -20.26
N GLY A 139 4.57 -4.75 -21.15
CA GLY A 139 3.16 -4.77 -20.75
C GLY A 139 2.64 -3.46 -20.14
N GLY A 140 3.46 -2.41 -20.10
CA GLY A 140 3.12 -1.16 -19.43
C GLY A 140 2.03 -0.34 -20.13
N ASN A 141 1.16 0.26 -19.33
CA ASN A 141 0.18 1.24 -19.81
C ASN A 141 0.84 2.56 -20.22
N ARG A 142 0.07 3.47 -20.84
CA ARG A 142 0.54 4.76 -21.39
C ARG A 142 1.37 5.58 -20.39
N GLY A 143 2.71 5.50 -20.47
CA GLY A 143 3.63 6.38 -19.75
C GLY A 143 4.81 5.69 -19.06
N GLU A 144 4.76 4.38 -18.92
CA GLU A 144 5.81 3.59 -18.27
C GLU A 144 7.02 3.40 -19.20
N ARG A 145 8.21 3.49 -18.62
CA ARG A 145 9.51 3.37 -19.30
C ARG A 145 10.43 2.50 -18.49
N LYS A 146 11.35 1.85 -19.19
CA LYS A 146 12.56 1.33 -18.58
C LYS A 146 13.61 2.43 -18.53
N VAL A 147 14.09 2.72 -17.33
CA VAL A 147 15.13 3.73 -17.08
C VAL A 147 16.38 3.09 -16.50
N ARG A 148 17.54 3.61 -16.91
CA ARG A 148 18.84 3.31 -16.30
C ARG A 148 19.18 4.42 -15.34
N LEU A 149 19.29 4.09 -14.06
CA LEU A 149 19.77 5.01 -13.03
C LEU A 149 21.29 4.95 -12.95
N SER A 150 21.91 6.10 -12.77
CA SER A 150 23.34 6.20 -12.48
C SER A 150 23.63 7.38 -11.56
N THR A 151 24.65 7.24 -10.70
CA THR A 151 25.03 8.29 -9.75
C THR A 151 26.55 8.45 -9.63
N PRO A 152 27.05 9.69 -9.44
CA PRO A 152 28.44 9.92 -9.01
C PRO A 152 28.68 9.66 -7.51
N LEU A 153 27.63 9.56 -6.70
CA LEU A 153 27.72 9.31 -5.26
C LEU A 153 28.17 7.86 -4.96
N PRO A 154 28.60 7.55 -3.73
CA PRO A 154 29.02 6.21 -3.34
C PRO A 154 27.99 5.11 -3.65
N SER A 155 26.70 5.39 -3.47
CA SER A 155 25.60 4.45 -3.74
C SER A 155 24.35 5.11 -4.33
N LEU A 156 23.52 4.31 -5.01
CA LEU A 156 22.19 4.70 -5.49
C LEU A 156 21.26 5.03 -4.32
N ASP A 157 21.39 4.32 -3.20
CA ASP A 157 20.56 4.53 -2.02
C ASP A 157 20.84 5.92 -1.43
N GLU A 158 22.11 6.31 -1.29
CA GLU A 158 22.50 7.68 -0.89
C GLU A 158 21.96 8.73 -1.86
N ALA A 159 22.05 8.46 -3.17
CA ALA A 159 21.57 9.37 -4.18
C ALA A 159 20.04 9.50 -4.20
N LEU A 160 19.30 8.42 -3.98
CA LEU A 160 17.84 8.44 -3.86
C LEU A 160 17.40 9.25 -2.64
N HIS A 161 18.11 9.11 -1.50
CA HIS A 161 17.82 9.93 -0.32
C HIS A 161 18.15 11.41 -0.53
N ALA A 162 19.18 11.72 -1.34
CA ALA A 162 19.58 13.10 -1.61
C ALA A 162 18.60 13.85 -2.53
N VAL A 163 17.94 13.17 -3.47
CA VAL A 163 17.12 13.82 -4.52
C VAL A 163 15.66 13.34 -4.60
N GLY A 164 15.37 12.21 -3.97
CA GLY A 164 14.06 11.58 -3.97
C GLY A 164 13.09 12.25 -3.01
N LYS A 165 11.81 12.16 -3.35
CA LYS A 165 10.71 12.58 -2.50
C LYS A 165 9.81 11.39 -2.22
N THR A 166 9.19 11.40 -1.04
CA THR A 166 8.19 10.38 -0.72
C THR A 166 7.02 10.47 -1.71
N PRO A 167 6.72 9.39 -2.45
CA PRO A 167 5.59 9.35 -3.36
C PRO A 167 4.28 9.32 -2.58
N LEU A 168 3.50 10.39 -2.71
CA LEU A 168 2.17 10.47 -2.15
C LEU A 168 1.11 10.03 -3.18
N PRO A 169 -0.03 9.47 -2.73
CA PRO A 169 -1.15 9.15 -3.60
C PRO A 169 -1.62 10.39 -4.37
N PRO A 170 -2.17 10.23 -5.60
CA PRO A 170 -2.48 11.35 -6.49
C PRO A 170 -3.54 12.33 -5.95
N TYR A 171 -4.33 11.91 -4.96
CA TYR A 171 -5.33 12.75 -4.31
C TYR A 171 -4.76 13.60 -3.16
N ILE A 172 -3.50 13.40 -2.76
CA ILE A 172 -2.78 14.26 -1.80
C ILE A 172 -1.91 15.21 -2.61
N ARG A 173 -2.28 16.49 -2.63
CA ARG A 173 -1.71 17.45 -3.59
C ARG A 173 -0.48 18.18 -3.05
N ASP A 174 -0.59 18.75 -1.86
CA ASP A 174 0.34 19.76 -1.36
C ASP A 174 0.77 19.49 0.09
N TYR A 175 0.97 18.21 0.45
CA TYR A 175 1.50 17.88 1.77
C TYR A 175 2.98 18.24 1.87
N ALA A 176 3.27 19.25 2.69
CA ALA A 176 4.63 19.73 3.00
C ALA A 176 5.00 19.48 4.47
N GLY A 177 4.30 18.57 5.14
CA GLY A 177 4.60 18.18 6.51
C GLY A 177 5.75 17.16 6.59
N ASP A 178 5.90 16.57 7.77
CA ASP A 178 6.89 15.52 8.00
C ASP A 178 6.56 14.27 7.16
N GLU A 179 7.48 13.87 6.28
CA GLU A 179 7.35 12.69 5.43
C GLU A 179 7.29 11.39 6.25
N GLU A 180 7.87 11.37 7.46
CA GLU A 180 7.82 10.22 8.36
C GLU A 180 6.39 9.92 8.83
N LEU A 181 5.49 10.91 8.80
CA LEU A 181 4.08 10.69 9.08
C LEU A 181 3.36 9.86 8.00
N TYR A 182 3.95 9.72 6.82
CA TYR A 182 3.52 8.78 5.78
C TYR A 182 4.30 7.45 5.82
N GLN A 183 4.94 7.14 6.94
CA GLN A 183 5.53 5.83 7.23
C GLN A 183 4.86 5.22 8.46
N THR A 184 4.76 3.89 8.49
CA THR A 184 4.33 3.20 9.71
C THR A 184 5.49 3.16 10.70
N VAL A 185 5.18 3.25 11.99
CA VAL A 185 6.18 3.31 13.08
C VAL A 185 6.96 2.00 13.27
N TYR A 186 6.57 0.96 12.54
CA TYR A 186 7.17 -0.37 12.52
C TYR A 186 7.69 -0.76 11.13
N SER A 187 7.72 0.19 10.18
CA SER A 187 8.29 -0.06 8.85
C SER A 187 9.79 -0.32 8.93
N GLN A 188 10.29 -1.22 8.08
CA GLN A 188 11.71 -1.60 8.09
C GLN A 188 12.38 -1.38 6.73
N ARG A 189 11.97 -2.15 5.72
CA ARG A 189 12.68 -2.22 4.43
C ARG A 189 12.03 -1.31 3.40
N GLU A 190 12.84 -0.45 2.77
CA GLU A 190 12.41 0.40 1.66
C GLU A 190 12.25 -0.42 0.38
N SER A 191 11.00 -0.74 0.05
CA SER A 191 10.68 -1.58 -1.11
C SER A 191 9.32 -1.26 -1.73
N SER A 192 8.57 -0.32 -1.17
CA SER A 192 7.22 0.01 -1.60
C SER A 192 7.12 1.41 -2.19
N ALA A 193 6.26 1.60 -3.19
CA ALA A 193 5.95 2.93 -3.73
C ALA A 193 4.83 3.65 -2.96
N ALA A 194 4.18 2.96 -2.02
CA ALA A 194 3.13 3.53 -1.18
C ALA A 194 3.10 2.90 0.20
N ALA A 195 2.66 3.67 1.19
CA ALA A 195 2.59 3.20 2.56
C ALA A 195 1.40 2.25 2.76
N PRO A 196 1.48 1.25 3.64
CA PRO A 196 0.31 0.52 4.12
C PRO A 196 -0.48 1.42 5.09
N THR A 197 -1.36 2.25 4.53
CA THR A 197 -1.90 3.44 5.22
C THR A 197 -2.76 3.15 6.44
N ALA A 198 -3.38 1.97 6.52
CA ALA A 198 -4.13 1.54 7.71
C ALA A 198 -3.22 1.38 8.94
N GLY A 199 -1.94 1.10 8.69
CA GLY A 199 -0.90 1.00 9.71
C GLY A 199 -0.44 2.34 10.28
N LEU A 200 -0.72 3.46 9.59
CA LEU A 200 -0.24 4.78 10.00
C LEU A 200 -0.86 5.26 11.31
N HIS A 201 -2.02 4.70 11.68
CA HIS A 201 -2.78 5.06 12.88
C HIS A 201 -2.18 4.49 14.17
N PHE A 202 -1.35 3.46 14.06
CA PHE A 202 -0.69 2.86 15.22
C PHE A 202 0.46 3.72 15.72
N THR A 203 0.51 3.92 17.03
CA THR A 203 1.64 4.50 17.75
C THR A 203 2.48 3.39 18.41
N PRO A 204 3.77 3.61 18.69
CA PRO A 204 4.58 2.66 19.44
C PRO A 204 3.92 2.30 20.79
N GLU A 205 3.34 3.27 21.48
CA GLU A 205 2.67 3.09 22.77
C GLU A 205 1.40 2.23 22.66
N LEU A 206 0.63 2.40 21.57
CA LEU A 206 -0.55 1.57 21.33
C LEU A 206 -0.16 0.12 21.01
N ILE A 207 0.88 -0.08 20.20
CA ILE A 207 1.39 -1.42 19.86
C ILE A 207 1.84 -2.15 21.13
N GLU A 208 2.62 -1.50 21.99
CA GLU A 208 3.07 -2.12 23.25
C GLU A 208 1.90 -2.41 24.19
N ARG A 209 0.92 -1.49 24.32
CA ARG A 209 -0.30 -1.74 25.11
C ARG A 209 -1.08 -2.96 24.63
N LEU A 210 -1.19 -3.14 23.32
CA LEU A 210 -1.85 -4.31 22.73
C LEU A 210 -1.09 -5.59 23.07
N LYS A 211 0.24 -5.60 22.94
CA LYS A 211 1.08 -6.74 23.34
C LYS A 211 0.93 -7.07 24.83
N ASP A 212 0.96 -6.06 25.70
CA ASP A 212 0.77 -6.22 27.14
C ASP A 212 -0.60 -6.80 27.50
N SER A 213 -1.62 -6.51 26.69
CA SER A 213 -2.96 -7.10 26.83
C SER A 213 -3.09 -8.53 26.30
N GLY A 214 -1.99 -9.11 25.79
CA GLY A 214 -1.96 -10.48 25.26
C GLY A 214 -2.36 -10.59 23.79
N VAL A 215 -2.41 -9.49 23.04
CA VAL A 215 -2.60 -9.49 21.58
C VAL A 215 -1.24 -9.70 20.91
N GLY A 216 -1.15 -10.69 20.02
CA GLY A 216 0.03 -10.94 19.22
C GLY A 216 0.26 -9.87 18.15
N TRP A 217 1.50 -9.70 17.74
CA TRP A 217 1.89 -8.86 16.61
C TRP A 217 2.82 -9.63 15.68
N ALA A 218 2.45 -9.73 14.41
CA ALA A 218 3.27 -10.33 13.36
C ALA A 218 3.30 -9.44 12.13
N CYS A 219 4.27 -9.68 11.25
CA CYS A 219 4.46 -8.85 10.06
C CYS A 219 4.53 -9.67 8.77
N VAL A 220 4.12 -9.03 7.69
CA VAL A 220 4.27 -9.51 6.30
C VAL A 220 4.86 -8.36 5.49
N GLU A 221 5.33 -8.66 4.28
CA GLU A 221 5.71 -7.63 3.31
C GLU A 221 4.77 -7.72 2.10
N LEU A 222 4.33 -6.58 1.59
CA LEU A 222 3.77 -6.44 0.25
C LEU A 222 4.32 -5.16 -0.37
N GLU A 223 5.10 -5.31 -1.44
CA GLU A 223 5.66 -4.22 -2.24
C GLU A 223 4.51 -3.57 -3.05
N VAL A 224 3.96 -2.46 -2.55
CA VAL A 224 2.80 -1.79 -3.14
C VAL A 224 3.23 -0.93 -4.33
N GLY A 225 2.61 -1.19 -5.48
CA GLY A 225 2.76 -0.35 -6.67
C GLY A 225 1.77 0.82 -6.70
N LEU A 226 2.03 1.83 -7.54
CA LEU A 226 1.10 2.96 -7.73
C LEU A 226 -0.25 2.55 -8.31
N ASP A 227 -0.31 1.41 -9.00
CA ASP A 227 -1.52 0.89 -9.62
C ASP A 227 -2.61 0.57 -8.60
N THR A 228 -2.23 0.40 -7.34
CA THR A 228 -3.13 0.28 -6.17
C THR A 228 -4.11 1.43 -6.03
N PHE A 229 -3.80 2.62 -6.56
CA PHE A 229 -4.69 3.78 -6.51
C PHE A 229 -5.52 3.99 -7.76
N ARG A 230 -5.37 3.15 -8.80
CA ARG A 230 -6.17 3.26 -10.02
C ARG A 230 -7.60 2.79 -9.77
N THR A 231 -8.55 3.47 -10.39
CA THR A 231 -9.94 3.02 -10.47
C THR A 231 -10.06 1.85 -11.44
N VAL A 232 -11.08 1.03 -11.25
CA VAL A 232 -11.51 0.04 -12.23
C VAL A 232 -12.31 0.77 -13.31
N ASP A 233 -11.82 0.74 -14.54
CA ASP A 233 -12.44 1.44 -15.68
C ASP A 233 -13.45 0.55 -16.43
N GLU A 234 -13.34 -0.77 -16.28
CA GLU A 234 -14.22 -1.75 -16.89
C GLU A 234 -15.59 -1.79 -16.21
N ASP A 235 -16.67 -1.94 -17.00
CA ASP A 235 -18.05 -2.08 -16.49
C ASP A 235 -18.22 -3.31 -15.57
N ASP A 236 -17.55 -4.40 -15.94
CA ASP A 236 -17.53 -5.66 -15.22
C ASP A 236 -16.19 -5.79 -14.50
N PRO A 237 -16.17 -5.79 -13.16
CA PRO A 237 -14.93 -5.79 -12.41
C PRO A 237 -14.11 -7.05 -12.66
N GLU A 238 -14.71 -8.20 -13.02
CA GLU A 238 -13.97 -9.44 -13.29
C GLU A 238 -13.06 -9.36 -14.53
N GLN A 239 -13.30 -8.38 -15.41
CA GLN A 239 -12.47 -8.14 -16.59
C GLN A 239 -11.24 -7.30 -16.28
N HIS A 240 -11.18 -6.69 -15.09
CA HIS A 240 -10.06 -5.88 -14.66
C HIS A 240 -8.81 -6.74 -14.39
N VAL A 241 -7.72 -6.43 -15.09
CA VAL A 241 -6.43 -7.08 -14.83
C VAL A 241 -5.73 -6.32 -13.69
N ILE A 242 -5.84 -6.87 -12.48
CA ILE A 242 -5.14 -6.30 -11.32
C ILE A 242 -3.62 -6.36 -11.54
N HIS A 243 -2.92 -5.33 -11.07
CA HIS A 243 -1.47 -5.30 -11.09
C HIS A 243 -0.86 -6.41 -10.23
N THR A 244 0.31 -6.89 -10.67
CA THR A 244 1.10 -7.88 -9.93
C THR A 244 1.97 -7.19 -8.90
N GLU A 245 1.93 -7.67 -7.66
CA GLU A 245 2.76 -7.21 -6.55
C GLU A 245 3.62 -8.35 -6.02
N TYR A 246 4.66 -8.01 -5.24
CA TYR A 246 5.54 -8.99 -4.61
C TYR A 246 5.35 -9.00 -3.11
N TYR A 247 5.26 -10.20 -2.54
CA TYR A 247 4.93 -10.37 -1.13
C TYR A 247 5.81 -11.41 -0.43
N THR A 248 6.01 -11.19 0.86
CA THR A 248 6.75 -12.09 1.76
C THR A 248 5.86 -12.42 2.94
N VAL A 249 5.73 -13.71 3.25
CA VAL A 249 5.12 -14.20 4.49
C VAL A 249 6.18 -15.00 5.22
N PRO A 250 6.81 -14.43 6.27
CA PRO A 250 7.87 -15.09 7.01
C PRO A 250 7.39 -16.38 7.69
N PRO A 251 8.26 -17.39 7.88
CA PRO A 251 7.92 -18.60 8.64
C PRO A 251 7.39 -18.30 10.06
N ALA A 252 7.92 -17.26 10.72
CA ALA A 252 7.46 -16.83 12.03
C ALA A 252 5.99 -16.36 12.02
N THR A 253 5.55 -15.71 10.95
CA THR A 253 4.16 -15.25 10.77
C THR A 253 3.23 -16.43 10.51
N VAL A 254 3.68 -17.43 9.73
CA VAL A 254 2.94 -18.69 9.53
C VAL A 254 2.68 -19.39 10.86
N GLU A 255 3.73 -19.55 11.68
CA GLU A 255 3.61 -20.19 12.99
C GLU A 255 2.71 -19.39 13.93
N ALA A 256 2.85 -18.06 13.95
CA ALA A 256 2.00 -17.19 14.76
C ALA A 256 0.52 -17.31 14.39
N VAL A 257 0.20 -17.30 13.09
CA VAL A 257 -1.16 -17.49 12.56
C VAL A 257 -1.70 -18.86 12.95
N LYS A 258 -0.92 -19.92 12.73
CA LYS A 258 -1.32 -21.29 13.08
C LYS A 258 -1.66 -21.42 14.56
N ARG A 259 -0.75 -21.00 15.44
CA ARG A 259 -0.95 -21.04 16.90
C ARG A 259 -2.18 -20.23 17.32
N THR A 260 -2.41 -19.08 16.70
CA THR A 260 -3.58 -18.23 16.98
C THR A 260 -4.88 -18.96 16.65
N LYS A 261 -4.96 -19.56 15.46
CA LYS A 261 -6.13 -20.33 15.03
C LYS A 261 -6.36 -21.57 15.89
N GLU A 262 -5.30 -22.32 16.22
CA GLU A 262 -5.37 -23.50 17.11
C GLU A 262 -5.87 -23.14 18.52
N ALA A 263 -5.53 -21.95 19.02
CA ALA A 263 -6.00 -21.43 20.29
C ALA A 263 -7.41 -20.80 20.23
N GLY A 264 -8.05 -20.74 19.06
CA GLY A 264 -9.35 -20.11 18.86
C GLY A 264 -9.33 -18.57 18.86
N GLY A 265 -8.15 -17.96 18.72
CA GLY A 265 -7.99 -16.52 18.56
C GLY A 265 -8.25 -16.07 17.12
N ARG A 266 -8.45 -14.75 16.94
CA ARG A 266 -8.69 -14.14 15.62
C ARG A 266 -7.41 -13.62 14.99
N VAL A 267 -7.28 -13.75 13.68
CA VAL A 267 -6.24 -13.10 12.88
C VAL A 267 -6.82 -11.83 12.27
N VAL A 268 -6.37 -10.68 12.75
CA VAL A 268 -6.82 -9.35 12.34
C VAL A 268 -5.76 -8.71 11.45
N ALA A 269 -6.07 -8.54 10.16
CA ALA A 269 -5.17 -7.91 9.21
C ALA A 269 -5.18 -6.38 9.37
N VAL A 270 -3.99 -5.77 9.38
CA VAL A 270 -3.82 -4.31 9.37
C VAL A 270 -3.53 -3.87 7.94
N GLY A 271 -4.60 -3.50 7.24
CA GLY A 271 -4.59 -3.05 5.86
C GLY A 271 -4.90 -4.16 4.85
N THR A 272 -5.48 -3.77 3.73
CA THR A 272 -5.80 -4.64 2.60
C THR A 272 -4.57 -5.33 2.00
N THR A 273 -3.38 -4.72 2.14
CA THR A 273 -2.11 -5.33 1.73
C THR A 273 -1.81 -6.58 2.56
N SER A 274 -2.04 -6.55 3.87
CA SER A 274 -1.84 -7.71 4.74
C SER A 274 -2.86 -8.80 4.44
N VAL A 275 -4.11 -8.43 4.12
CA VAL A 275 -5.12 -9.38 3.64
C VAL A 275 -4.64 -10.11 2.40
N ARG A 276 -4.23 -9.38 1.35
CA ARG A 276 -3.76 -9.99 0.10
C ARG A 276 -2.55 -10.87 0.32
N SER A 277 -1.57 -10.48 1.14
CA SER A 277 -0.40 -11.32 1.45
C SER A 277 -0.79 -12.62 2.14
N LEU A 278 -1.68 -12.57 3.14
CA LEU A 278 -2.11 -13.75 3.89
C LEU A 278 -2.95 -14.69 3.01
N GLU A 279 -3.96 -14.16 2.32
CA GLU A 279 -4.86 -14.96 1.48
C GLU A 279 -4.13 -15.52 0.24
N SER A 280 -3.12 -14.81 -0.30
CA SER A 280 -2.27 -15.35 -1.39
C SER A 280 -1.34 -16.47 -0.90
N ALA A 281 -0.96 -16.46 0.37
CA ALA A 281 -0.10 -17.49 0.97
C ALA A 281 -0.86 -18.73 1.44
N TRP A 282 -2.20 -18.68 1.48
CA TRP A 282 -3.01 -19.83 1.86
C TRP A 282 -2.94 -20.91 0.77
N ASP A 283 -2.74 -22.16 1.20
CA ASP A 283 -2.65 -23.30 0.30
C ASP A 283 -3.55 -24.45 0.81
N PRO A 284 -4.59 -24.84 0.06
CA PRO A 284 -5.53 -25.90 0.47
C PRO A 284 -4.88 -27.27 0.65
N LYS A 285 -3.69 -27.50 0.07
CA LYS A 285 -3.00 -28.79 0.11
C LYS A 285 -2.12 -28.97 1.35
N THR A 286 -2.04 -27.96 2.22
CA THR A 286 -1.30 -28.06 3.49
C THR A 286 -2.11 -28.78 4.57
N ASP A 287 -1.42 -29.12 5.67
CA ASP A 287 -2.01 -29.73 6.86
C ASP A 287 -2.89 -30.95 6.56
N GLY A 288 -2.38 -31.86 5.73
CA GLY A 288 -3.08 -33.09 5.34
C GLY A 288 -4.32 -32.84 4.46
N GLY A 289 -4.41 -31.69 3.79
CA GLY A 289 -5.53 -31.29 2.95
C GLY A 289 -6.59 -30.44 3.68
N GLN A 290 -6.29 -29.98 4.89
CA GLN A 290 -7.16 -29.07 5.64
C GLN A 290 -6.94 -27.59 5.28
N GLY A 291 -5.84 -27.28 4.58
CA GLY A 291 -5.50 -25.92 4.18
C GLY A 291 -4.84 -25.12 5.31
N GLY A 292 -4.01 -24.17 4.95
CA GLY A 292 -3.09 -23.53 5.87
C GLY A 292 -2.13 -22.57 5.17
N LEU A 293 -1.52 -21.69 5.96
CA LEU A 293 -0.61 -20.67 5.46
C LEU A 293 0.76 -21.28 5.14
N ARG A 294 1.37 -20.88 4.02
CA ARG A 294 2.76 -21.24 3.70
C ARG A 294 3.66 -20.03 3.75
N ALA A 295 4.92 -20.28 4.13
CA ALA A 295 5.94 -19.25 4.03
C ALA A 295 6.18 -18.91 2.56
N ARG A 296 6.41 -17.63 2.29
CA ARG A 296 6.60 -17.06 0.95
C ARG A 296 7.75 -16.07 1.01
N GLN A 297 8.63 -16.11 0.03
CA GLN A 297 9.77 -15.20 -0.04
C GLN A 297 9.72 -14.44 -1.36
N ARG A 298 9.23 -13.20 -1.31
CA ARG A 298 9.11 -12.32 -2.48
C ARG A 298 8.45 -13.00 -3.69
N GLU A 299 7.35 -13.70 -3.45
CA GLU A 299 6.57 -14.31 -4.52
C GLU A 299 5.64 -13.28 -5.17
N ALA A 300 5.22 -13.53 -6.40
CA ALA A 300 4.28 -12.65 -7.10
C ALA A 300 2.84 -12.97 -6.70
N THR A 301 2.00 -11.95 -6.53
CA THR A 301 0.55 -12.09 -6.37
C THR A 301 -0.19 -11.12 -7.28
N SER A 302 -1.20 -11.66 -7.97
CA SER A 302 -2.24 -10.90 -8.65
C SER A 302 -3.61 -11.30 -8.11
N LEU A 303 -3.67 -11.70 -6.83
CA LEU A 303 -4.92 -12.08 -6.17
C LEU A 303 -5.84 -10.86 -6.17
N TYR A 304 -6.97 -11.01 -6.83
CA TYR A 304 -8.04 -10.03 -6.91
C TYR A 304 -9.23 -10.53 -6.11
N ILE A 305 -9.47 -9.89 -4.98
CA ILE A 305 -10.53 -10.26 -4.04
C ILE A 305 -11.78 -9.47 -4.38
N LEU A 306 -12.82 -10.18 -4.80
CA LEU A 306 -14.14 -9.66 -5.15
C LEU A 306 -15.22 -10.27 -4.25
N PRO A 307 -16.39 -9.63 -4.09
CA PRO A 307 -17.52 -10.22 -3.37
C PRO A 307 -17.84 -11.64 -3.82
N GLY A 308 -18.00 -12.53 -2.84
CA GLY A 308 -18.06 -13.98 -3.05
C GLY A 308 -16.75 -14.72 -2.77
N TYR A 309 -15.66 -14.00 -2.44
CA TYR A 309 -14.41 -14.61 -2.00
C TYR A 309 -14.50 -15.19 -0.58
N ASP A 310 -14.01 -16.43 -0.42
CA ASP A 310 -13.89 -17.10 0.87
C ASP A 310 -12.57 -16.72 1.55
N PHE A 311 -12.65 -16.01 2.67
CA PHE A 311 -11.45 -15.67 3.47
C PHE A 311 -11.05 -16.86 4.32
N HIS A 312 -9.84 -17.35 4.11
CA HIS A 312 -9.34 -18.56 4.78
C HIS A 312 -8.50 -18.25 6.00
N VAL A 313 -7.88 -17.06 6.05
CA VAL A 313 -6.93 -16.68 7.09
C VAL A 313 -7.47 -15.54 7.93
N VAL A 314 -7.99 -14.49 7.29
CA VAL A 314 -8.35 -13.24 7.97
C VAL A 314 -9.74 -13.29 8.62
N ASP A 315 -9.81 -13.00 9.92
CA ASP A 315 -11.04 -12.93 10.71
C ASP A 315 -11.51 -11.50 10.98
N GLY A 316 -10.58 -10.54 10.97
CA GLY A 316 -10.88 -9.11 11.14
C GLY A 316 -10.00 -8.22 10.26
N LEU A 317 -10.43 -7.00 9.99
CA LEU A 317 -9.72 -6.06 9.13
C LEU A 317 -9.71 -4.66 9.74
N VAL A 318 -8.52 -4.10 9.92
CA VAL A 318 -8.31 -2.66 10.10
C VAL A 318 -7.97 -2.06 8.75
N THR A 319 -8.69 -1.05 8.29
CA THR A 319 -8.44 -0.40 7.01
C THR A 319 -8.79 1.09 7.03
N ASN A 320 -8.46 1.84 5.98
CA ASN A 320 -8.99 3.18 5.75
C ASN A 320 -10.28 3.11 4.92
N PHE A 321 -10.91 4.26 4.70
CA PHE A 321 -11.92 4.41 3.65
C PHE A 321 -11.25 4.48 2.28
N HIS A 322 -11.85 3.87 1.26
CA HIS A 322 -11.25 3.68 -0.06
C HIS A 322 -11.98 4.45 -1.16
N VAL A 323 -11.27 4.78 -2.24
CA VAL A 323 -11.81 5.48 -3.42
C VAL A 323 -12.99 4.68 -4.01
N PRO A 324 -14.07 5.32 -4.49
CA PRO A 324 -15.16 4.63 -5.19
C PRO A 324 -14.63 3.86 -6.40
N ARG A 325 -15.28 2.76 -6.76
CA ARG A 325 -14.92 1.92 -7.91
C ARG A 325 -13.46 1.44 -7.91
N SER A 326 -12.87 1.27 -6.73
CA SER A 326 -11.50 0.77 -6.58
C SER A 326 -11.45 -0.71 -6.21
N THR A 327 -10.36 -1.38 -6.59
CA THR A 327 -10.11 -2.78 -6.19
C THR A 327 -10.08 -2.96 -4.67
N LEU A 328 -9.60 -1.96 -3.93
CA LEU A 328 -9.60 -1.97 -2.46
C LEU A 328 -11.02 -1.94 -1.88
N MET A 329 -11.92 -1.12 -2.45
CA MET A 329 -13.32 -1.09 -2.03
C MET A 329 -14.03 -2.42 -2.29
N MET A 330 -13.73 -3.07 -3.41
CA MET A 330 -14.27 -4.40 -3.73
C MET A 330 -13.75 -5.48 -2.77
N LEU A 331 -12.47 -5.43 -2.40
CA LEU A 331 -11.89 -6.33 -1.38
C LEU A 331 -12.58 -6.16 -0.03
N VAL A 332 -12.77 -4.93 0.44
CA VAL A 332 -13.45 -4.68 1.73
C VAL A 332 -14.92 -5.08 1.66
N SER A 333 -15.57 -4.90 0.51
CA SER A 333 -16.94 -5.36 0.27
C SER A 333 -17.05 -6.89 0.31
N ALA A 334 -16.03 -7.60 -0.20
CA ALA A 334 -15.96 -9.05 -0.11
C ALA A 334 -15.77 -9.52 1.34
N PHE A 335 -15.04 -8.74 2.13
CA PHE A 335 -14.84 -9.04 3.54
C PHE A 335 -16.14 -8.91 4.32
N SER A 336 -17.03 -7.95 4.02
CA SER A 336 -18.38 -7.89 4.61
C SER A 336 -19.45 -8.14 3.54
N SER A 337 -20.38 -7.22 3.37
CA SER A 337 -21.24 -7.10 2.21
C SER A 337 -21.09 -5.70 1.62
N ARG A 338 -21.39 -5.59 0.31
CA ARG A 338 -21.44 -4.31 -0.37
C ARG A 338 -22.41 -3.35 0.32
N GLU A 339 -23.59 -3.83 0.70
CA GLU A 339 -24.64 -3.03 1.34
C GLU A 339 -24.18 -2.46 2.69
N ASN A 340 -23.57 -3.31 3.53
CA ASN A 340 -23.06 -2.88 4.83
C ASN A 340 -21.94 -1.85 4.67
N LEU A 341 -21.03 -2.08 3.71
CA LEU A 341 -19.92 -1.17 3.47
C LEU A 341 -20.41 0.19 2.95
N LEU A 342 -21.33 0.22 1.99
CA LEU A 342 -21.88 1.46 1.44
C LEU A 342 -22.65 2.25 2.52
N ALA A 343 -23.44 1.57 3.37
CA ALA A 343 -24.11 2.22 4.48
C ALA A 343 -23.12 2.80 5.50
N ALA A 344 -22.02 2.09 5.80
CA ALA A 344 -20.96 2.60 6.66
C ALA A 344 -20.25 3.82 6.06
N TYR A 345 -20.03 3.84 4.75
CA TYR A 345 -19.42 4.97 4.04
C TYR A 345 -20.36 6.17 4.00
N GLU A 346 -21.66 5.95 3.78
CA GLU A 346 -22.67 7.00 3.84
C GLU A 346 -22.71 7.65 5.24
N HIS A 347 -22.74 6.83 6.30
CA HIS A 347 -22.61 7.32 7.68
C HIS A 347 -21.32 8.12 7.88
N ALA A 348 -20.19 7.58 7.42
CA ALA A 348 -18.90 8.26 7.56
C ALA A 348 -18.90 9.64 6.88
N ILE A 349 -19.51 9.77 5.71
CA ILE A 349 -19.66 11.04 5.00
C ILE A 349 -20.56 12.01 5.77
N GLN A 350 -21.72 11.54 6.23
CA GLN A 350 -22.68 12.34 7.01
C GLN A 350 -22.04 12.88 8.30
N GLU A 351 -21.29 12.02 9.00
CA GLU A 351 -20.56 12.36 10.22
C GLU A 351 -19.23 13.07 9.97
N ARG A 352 -18.89 13.39 8.72
CA ARG A 352 -17.67 14.10 8.30
C ARG A 352 -16.37 13.41 8.76
N TYR A 353 -16.31 12.09 8.64
CA TYR A 353 -15.05 11.37 8.69
C TYR A 353 -14.10 11.90 7.61
N ARG A 354 -12.81 11.88 7.96
CA ARG A 354 -11.73 12.11 7.02
C ARG A 354 -11.46 10.82 6.26
N LEU A 355 -11.34 10.87 4.94
CA LEU A 355 -11.28 9.67 4.10
C LEU A 355 -9.90 9.48 3.46
N LEU A 356 -9.66 8.28 2.95
CA LEU A 356 -8.44 7.85 2.26
C LEU A 356 -7.19 7.77 3.17
N SER A 357 -6.00 7.86 2.55
CA SER A 357 -4.70 7.51 3.16
C SER A 357 -4.39 8.17 4.50
N PHE A 358 -4.60 9.49 4.61
CA PHE A 358 -4.42 10.24 5.86
C PHE A 358 -5.70 10.38 6.67
N GLY A 359 -6.77 9.71 6.24
CA GLY A 359 -8.09 9.79 6.85
C GLY A 359 -8.16 9.06 8.18
N ASP A 360 -9.40 8.85 8.59
CA ASP A 360 -9.79 8.02 9.72
C ASP A 360 -9.75 6.52 9.31
N ALA A 361 -9.96 5.66 10.29
CA ALA A 361 -9.88 4.21 10.14
C ALA A 361 -11.26 3.53 10.25
N MET A 362 -11.31 2.30 9.77
CA MET A 362 -12.42 1.37 9.93
C MET A 362 -11.89 0.06 10.51
N LEU A 363 -12.61 -0.51 11.48
CA LEU A 363 -12.37 -1.86 12.01
C LEU A 363 -13.58 -2.73 11.70
N ILE A 364 -13.37 -3.84 11.00
CA ILE A 364 -14.41 -4.79 10.63
C ILE A 364 -14.11 -6.11 11.34
N LEU A 365 -15.06 -6.60 12.15
CA LEU A 365 -14.93 -7.80 12.98
C LEU A 365 -16.07 -8.79 12.79
#